data_AF-A0AAE5FZX7-F1
#
_entry.id   AF-A0AAE5FZX7-F1
#
_cell.length_a   1.000
_cell.length_b   1.000
_cell.length_c   1.000
_cell.angle_alpha   90.00
_cell.angle_beta   90.00
_cell.angle_gamma   90.00
#
_symmetry.space_group_name_H-M   'P 1'
#
loop_
_entity.id
_entity.type
_entity.pdbx_description
1 polymer ?
#
loop_
_entity_poly.entity_id
_entity_poly.type
_entity_poly.pdbx_seq_one_letter_code
_entity_poly.pdbx_strand_id
1 'polypeptide(L)' 'MKERRTIRDVIWALIKERYGESAQKVVHRMYYKDKMSLADIARELEVTPMTVQRWMDEWGYPRRRFVEPKVPPAPKE' A
#
# COMPACT_ATOMS: atom_id res chain seq x y z
N MET A 1 -27.36 5.69 14.66
CA MET A 1 -26.59 5.46 13.41
C MET A 1 -25.28 4.80 13.80
N LYS A 2 -25.10 3.50 13.57
CA LYS A 2 -23.80 2.86 13.85
C LYS A 2 -22.88 3.11 12.66
N GLU A 3 -21.83 3.88 12.90
CA GLU A 3 -20.65 4.03 12.06
C GLU A 3 -20.27 2.66 11.47
N ARG A 4 -20.59 2.40 10.20
CA ARG A 4 -20.07 1.21 9.54
C ARG A 4 -18.62 1.51 9.19
N ARG A 5 -17.70 1.25 10.12
CA ARG A 5 -16.27 1.20 9.79
C ARG A 5 -16.11 0.20 8.66
N THR A 6 -15.59 0.67 7.54
CA THR A 6 -15.28 -0.22 6.44
C THR A 6 -14.02 -1.02 6.81
N ILE A 7 -13.80 -2.13 6.11
CA ILE A 7 -12.54 -2.89 6.26
C ILE A 7 -11.33 -1.98 5.99
N ARG A 8 -11.46 -0.97 5.12
CA ARG A 8 -10.39 0.01 4.84
C ARG A 8 -10.08 0.87 6.06
N ASP A 9 -11.10 1.36 6.76
CA ASP A 9 -10.91 2.18 7.97
C ASP A 9 -10.20 1.40 9.07
N VAL A 10 -10.54 0.11 9.21
CA VAL A 10 -9.85 -0.79 10.15
C VAL A 10 -8.38 -0.96 9.75
N ILE A 11 -8.10 -1.26 8.48
CA ILE A 11 -6.72 -1.42 8.00
C ILE A 11 -5.92 -0.12 8.18
N TRP A 12 -6.50 1.03 7.86
CA TRP A 12 -5.83 2.32 8.04
C TRP A 12 -5.56 2.64 9.51
N ALA A 13 -6.47 2.25 10.41
CA ALA A 13 -6.25 2.36 11.85
C ALA A 13 -5.09 1.47 12.31
N LEU A 14 -5.05 0.21 11.87
CA LEU A 14 -3.96 -0.73 12.19
C LEU A 14 -2.60 -0.21 11.69
N ILE A 15 -2.55 0.32 10.47
CA ILE A 15 -1.31 0.92 9.92
C ILE A 15 -0.88 2.12 10.77
N LYS A 16 -1.84 2.94 11.20
CA LYS A 16 -1.54 4.08 12.08
C LYS A 16 -1.01 3.66 13.44
N GLU A 17 -1.58 2.60 14.03
CA GLU A 17 -1.10 2.05 15.30
C GLU A 17 0.31 1.44 15.17
N ARG A 18 0.59 0.75 14.05
CA ARG A 18 1.88 0.09 13.81
C ARG A 18 3.03 1.07 13.52
N TYR A 19 2.77 2.12 12.73
CA TYR A 19 3.83 3.02 12.24
C TYR A 19 3.78 4.43 12.83
N GLY A 20 2.74 4.77 13.60
CA GLY A 20 2.53 6.12 14.18
C GLY A 20 2.12 7.19 13.18
N GLU A 21 1.95 6.85 11.90
CA GLU A 21 1.62 7.76 10.80
C GLU A 21 0.37 7.27 10.05
N SER A 22 -0.31 8.16 9.31
CA SER A 22 -1.45 7.73 8.49
C SER A 22 -1.02 6.73 7.41
N ALA A 23 -1.91 5.81 7.02
CA ALA A 23 -1.63 4.83 5.97
C ALA A 23 -1.12 5.47 4.68
N GLN A 24 -1.66 6.65 4.35
CA GLN A 24 -1.22 7.48 3.23
C GLN A 24 0.28 7.84 3.31
N LYS A 25 0.74 8.33 4.46
CA LYS A 25 2.15 8.70 4.66
C LYS A 25 3.07 7.48 4.64
N VAL A 26 2.63 6.38 5.24
CA VAL A 26 3.39 5.12 5.29
C VAL A 26 3.61 4.58 3.87
N VAL A 27 2.53 4.44 3.09
CA VAL A 27 2.60 3.99 1.69
C VAL A 27 3.44 4.94 0.85
N HIS A 28 3.27 6.26 1.02
CA HIS A 28 4.06 7.26 0.31
C HIS A 28 5.56 7.15 0.66
N ARG A 29 5.92 6.96 1.93
CA ARG A 29 7.30 6.76 2.37
C ARG A 29 7.89 5.49 1.74
N MET A 30 7.22 4.35 1.91
CA MET A 30 7.70 3.07 1.36
C MET A 30 7.88 3.13 -0.16
N TYR A 31 6.95 3.79 -0.86
CA TYR A 31 6.99 3.89 -2.32
C TYR A 31 8.05 4.89 -2.82
N TYR A 32 8.15 6.07 -2.23
CA TYR A 32 9.02 7.14 -2.75
C TYR A 32 10.41 7.17 -2.13
N LYS A 33 10.51 6.97 -0.81
CA LYS A 33 11.77 7.00 -0.06
C LYS A 33 12.46 5.64 -0.11
N ASP A 34 11.75 4.58 0.28
CA ASP A 34 12.32 3.23 0.34
C ASP A 34 12.32 2.53 -1.04
N LYS A 35 11.73 3.17 -2.06
CA LYS A 35 11.65 2.70 -3.46
C LYS A 35 10.98 1.34 -3.64
N MET A 36 10.29 0.81 -2.62
CA MET A 36 9.63 -0.49 -2.64
C MET A 36 8.58 -0.59 -3.75
N SER A 37 8.42 -1.78 -4.34
CA SER A 37 7.37 -2.01 -5.32
C SER A 37 5.99 -2.06 -4.64
N LEU A 38 4.91 -1.93 -5.42
CA LEU A 38 3.55 -2.10 -4.88
C LEU A 38 3.35 -3.50 -4.28
N ALA A 39 4.05 -4.52 -4.80
CA ALA A 39 3.97 -5.88 -4.29
C ALA A 39 4.68 -6.02 -2.94
N ASP A 40 5.84 -5.39 -2.76
CA ASP A 40 6.56 -5.42 -1.48
C ASP A 40 5.79 -4.68 -0.40
N ILE A 41 5.23 -3.51 -0.73
CA ILE A 41 4.36 -2.74 0.18
C ILE A 41 3.13 -3.56 0.55
N ALA A 42 2.53 -4.24 -0.42
CA ALA A 42 1.36 -5.07 -0.18
C ALA A 42 1.68 -6.25 0.75
N ARG A 43 2.84 -6.89 0.59
CA ARG A 43 3.31 -7.95 1.49
C ARG A 43 3.58 -7.43 2.90
N GLU A 44 4.23 -6.28 3.02
CA GLU A 44 4.54 -5.64 4.30
C GLU A 44 3.28 -5.24 5.08
N LEU A 45 2.24 -4.80 4.36
CA LEU A 45 0.96 -4.36 4.91
C LEU A 45 -0.11 -5.48 4.90
N GLU A 46 0.25 -6.71 4.52
CA GLU A 46 -0.66 -7.87 4.44
C GLU A 46 -1.93 -7.61 3.62
N VAL A 47 -1.80 -6.84 2.53
CA VAL A 47 -2.87 -6.55 1.58
C VAL A 47 -2.50 -7.00 0.17
N THR A 48 -3.41 -6.83 -0.78
CA THR A 48 -3.11 -7.09 -2.19
C THR A 48 -2.43 -5.89 -2.85
N PRO A 49 -1.57 -6.09 -3.87
CA PRO A 49 -1.00 -4.98 -4.64
C PRO A 49 -2.07 -4.10 -5.30
N MET A 50 -3.20 -4.69 -5.68
CA MET A 50 -4.38 -3.99 -6.21
C MET A 50 -4.99 -3.04 -5.18
N THR A 51 -5.01 -3.45 -3.90
CA THR A 51 -5.48 -2.60 -2.80
C THR A 51 -4.59 -1.38 -2.64
N VAL A 52 -3.26 -1.56 -2.63
CA VAL A 52 -2.30 -0.46 -2.53
C VAL A 52 -2.40 0.48 -3.74
N GLN A 53 -2.55 -0.09 -4.94
CA GLN A 53 -2.77 0.69 -6.16
C GLN A 53 -4.02 1.57 -6.05
N ARG A 54 -5.16 0.99 -5.66
CA ARG A 54 -6.41 1.75 -5.48
C ARG A 54 -6.29 2.86 -4.45
N TRP A 55 -5.58 2.63 -3.34
CA TRP A 55 -5.31 3.68 -2.35
C TRP A 55 -4.49 4.81 -2.94
N MET A 56 -3.42 4.49 -3.69
CA MET A 56 -2.60 5.51 -4.35
C MET A 56 -3.39 6.33 -5.39
N ASP A 57 -4.25 5.68 -6.17
CA ASP A 57 -5.11 6.34 -7.14
C ASP A 57 -6.14 7.25 -6.45
N GLU A 58 -6.76 6.79 -5.35
CA GLU A 58 -7.71 7.55 -4.54
C GLU A 58 -7.05 8.79 -3.90
N TRP A 59 -5.79 8.68 -3.47
CA TRP A 59 -5.02 9.79 -2.90
C TRP A 59 -4.35 10.69 -3.95
N GLY A 60 -4.47 10.36 -5.24
CA GLY A 60 -3.90 11.13 -6.33
C GLY A 60 -2.38 11.06 -6.42
N TYR A 61 -1.75 9.99 -5.93
CA TYR A 61 -0.29 9.85 -6.03
C TYR A 61 0.14 9.40 -7.42
N PRO A 62 1.03 10.15 -8.10
CA PRO A 62 1.48 9.77 -9.43
C PRO A 62 2.27 8.47 -9.34
N ARG A 63 1.99 7.54 -10.26
CA ARG A 63 2.77 6.29 -10.34
C ARG A 63 4.17 6.63 -10.85
N ARG A 64 5.21 6.06 -10.22
CA ARG A 64 6.55 6.06 -10.80
C ARG A 64 6.43 5.43 -12.18
N ARG A 65 6.83 6.18 -13.22
CA ARG A 65 6.85 5.71 -14.60
C ARG A 65 7.55 4.37 -14.62
N PHE A 66 6.93 3.37 -15.25
CA PHE A 66 7.39 1.99 -15.26
C PHE A 66 8.90 1.93 -15.52
N VAL A 67 9.65 1.54 -14.50
CA VAL A 67 10.92 0.85 -14.70
C VAL A 67 10.56 -0.60 -14.49
N GLU A 68 10.66 -1.39 -15.55
CA GLU A 68 10.31 -2.81 -15.56
C GLU A 68 10.98 -3.51 -14.36
N PRO A 69 10.23 -4.27 -13.54
CA PRO A 69 10.81 -4.93 -12.38
C PRO A 69 11.79 -6.01 -12.85
N LYS A 70 13.04 -5.92 -12.40
CA LYS A 70 14.15 -6.83 -12.71
C LYS A 70 14.12 -8.14 -11.92
N VAL A 71 12.95 -8.55 -11.42
CA VAL A 71 12.78 -9.76 -10.59
C VAL A 71 11.72 -10.67 -11.20
N PRO A 72 12.05 -11.95 -11.46
CA PRO A 72 11.13 -12.89 -12.08
C PRO A 72 9.91 -13.15 -11.20
N PRO A 73 8.74 -13.42 -11.79
CA PRO A 73 7.53 -13.72 -11.04
C PRO A 73 7.78 -14.94 -10.15
N ALA A 74 7.39 -14.83 -8.87
CA ALA A 74 7.43 -15.96 -7.95
C ALA A 74 6.67 -17.16 -8.56
N PRO A 75 7.18 -18.38 -8.39
CA PRO A 75 6.56 -19.57 -8.96
C PRO A 75 5.14 -19.69 -8.41
N LYS A 76 4.18 -19.89 -9.31
CA LYS A 76 2.83 -20.29 -8.94
C LYS A 76 2.90 -21.78 -8.60
N GLU A 77 2.57 -22.13 -7.37
CA GLU A 77 2.37 -23.53 -6.93
C GLU A 77 1.32 -24.25 -7.79
#